data_AF-A0A076HJX3-F1
#
_entry.id   AF-A0A076HJX3-F1
#
_cell.length_a   1.000
_cell.length_b   1.000
_cell.length_c   1.000
_cell.angle_alpha   90.00
_cell.angle_beta   90.00
_cell.angle_gamma   90.00
#
_symmetry.space_group_name_H-M   'P 1'
#
loop_
_entity.id
_entity.type
_entity.pdbx_description
1 polymer ?
#
loop_
_entity_poly.entity_id
_entity_poly.type
_entity_poly.pdbx_seq_one_letter_code
_entity_poly.pdbx_strand_id
1 'polypeptide(L)'
;MPGPVVNGVRQAGAIGSVAPAPQEQEAMLPLVAEGCIRLILLCSGDVLMARLRHTTDRDGDHAYQLLRPRLVRSAPEPSQDGQSSWELQPYLLGLTSQHNLVLFKGAVASVLEPDARLLQAYALETRQECPLEETPVERLKRAFQEFTESFESDQ
;
A
#
# COMPACT_ATOMS: atom_id res chain seq x y z
N MET A 1 17.09 -17.21 59.24
CA MET A 1 18.01 -16.16 58.76
C MET A 1 18.38 -16.50 57.32
N PRO A 2 17.98 -15.71 56.31
CA PRO A 2 18.37 -15.95 54.92
C PRO A 2 19.82 -15.49 54.69
N GLY A 3 20.65 -16.39 54.16
CA GLY A 3 22.06 -16.16 53.88
C GLY A 3 22.33 -15.29 52.63
N PRO A 4 23.62 -14.99 52.34
CA PRO A 4 24.03 -13.92 51.45
C PRO A 4 23.93 -14.29 49.96
N VAL A 5 23.49 -13.32 49.15
CA VAL A 5 23.33 -13.40 47.70
C VAL A 5 24.70 -13.31 47.04
N VAL A 6 25.11 -14.33 46.27
CA VAL A 6 26.32 -14.32 45.46
C VAL A 6 25.95 -13.98 44.03
N ASN A 7 26.39 -12.81 43.57
CA ASN A 7 26.30 -12.40 42.18
C ASN A 7 27.59 -12.76 41.45
N GLY A 8 27.44 -13.44 40.31
CA GLY A 8 28.36 -13.36 39.19
C GLY A 8 29.07 -14.66 38.81
N VAL A 9 28.83 -15.13 37.58
CA VAL A 9 29.88 -15.53 36.62
C VAL A 9 29.36 -15.29 35.20
N ARG A 10 30.06 -14.44 34.42
CA ARG A 10 30.01 -14.44 32.95
C ARG A 10 31.11 -15.37 32.43
N GLN A 11 30.76 -16.38 31.64
CA GLN A 11 31.60 -16.99 30.57
C GLN A 11 30.62 -17.69 29.59
N ALA A 12 30.43 -17.20 28.37
CA ALA A 12 31.23 -17.45 27.16
C ALA A 12 30.80 -18.71 26.39
N GLY A 13 30.11 -18.49 25.26
CA GLY A 13 30.27 -19.24 24.00
C GLY A 13 29.62 -20.62 23.88
N ALA A 14 28.42 -20.67 23.27
CA ALA A 14 28.02 -21.81 22.44
C ALA A 14 27.01 -21.35 21.37
N ILE A 15 27.52 -21.19 20.16
CA ILE A 15 26.86 -21.38 18.86
C ILE A 15 25.51 -20.66 18.71
N GLY A 16 25.58 -19.45 18.14
CA GLY A 16 24.42 -18.72 17.67
C GLY A 16 23.62 -19.57 16.69
N SER A 17 22.52 -20.13 17.18
CA SER A 17 21.33 -20.32 16.37
C SER A 17 21.02 -18.96 15.78
N VAL A 18 21.16 -18.84 14.47
CA VAL A 18 20.67 -17.68 13.72
C VAL A 18 19.16 -17.73 13.93
N ALA A 19 18.69 -17.03 14.97
CA ALA A 19 17.29 -16.72 15.10
C ALA A 19 16.87 -16.13 13.75
N PRO A 20 15.80 -16.61 13.11
CA PRO A 20 15.31 -15.96 11.91
C PRO A 20 15.13 -14.50 12.27
N ALA A 21 15.75 -13.61 11.48
CA ALA A 21 15.61 -12.18 11.66
C ALA A 21 14.13 -11.89 11.89
N PRO A 22 13.76 -11.10 12.91
CA PRO A 22 12.36 -10.76 13.10
C PRO A 22 11.87 -10.21 11.78
N GLN A 23 10.92 -10.92 11.14
CA GLN A 23 10.20 -10.37 10.01
C GLN A 23 9.58 -9.10 10.56
N GLU A 24 10.15 -7.94 10.25
CA GLU A 24 9.58 -6.65 10.58
C GLU A 24 8.23 -6.61 9.88
N GLN A 25 7.21 -6.99 10.64
CA GLN A 25 5.86 -7.08 10.18
C GLN A 25 5.40 -5.64 9.97
N GLU A 26 5.37 -5.23 8.70
CA GLU A 26 4.95 -3.88 8.32
C GLU A 26 3.63 -3.53 9.01
N ALA A 27 3.61 -2.37 9.67
CA ALA A 27 2.45 -1.92 10.42
C ALA A 27 1.24 -1.71 9.49
N MET A 28 0.04 -1.98 9.98
CA MET A 28 -1.19 -1.67 9.24
C MET A 28 -1.25 -0.16 8.97
N LEU A 29 -1.45 0.24 7.72
CA LEU A 29 -1.57 1.64 7.35
C LEU A 29 -3.06 2.03 7.36
N PRO A 30 -3.49 2.93 8.25
CA PRO A 30 -4.90 3.26 8.42
C PRO A 30 -5.44 4.08 7.25
N LEU A 31 -6.76 4.02 7.02
CA LEU A 31 -7.48 4.80 6.02
C LEU A 31 -7.24 6.31 6.16
N VAL A 32 -7.15 6.79 7.39
CA VAL A 32 -6.93 8.20 7.76
C VAL A 32 -5.56 8.73 7.31
N ALA A 33 -4.64 7.83 6.95
CA ALA A 33 -3.37 8.21 6.37
C ALA A 33 -3.62 8.66 4.92
N GLU A 34 -3.76 9.97 4.72
CA GLU A 34 -3.91 10.72 3.46
C GLU A 34 -3.57 9.97 2.16
N GLY A 35 -4.35 10.18 1.10
CA GLY A 35 -4.13 9.58 -0.23
C GLY A 35 -5.05 8.41 -0.54
N CYS A 36 -5.11 8.01 -1.81
CA CYS A 36 -6.03 6.99 -2.31
C CYS A 36 -5.27 5.87 -3.02
N ILE A 37 -5.77 4.64 -2.92
CA ILE A 37 -5.19 3.53 -3.67
C ILE A 37 -5.56 3.70 -5.14
N ARG A 38 -4.56 3.68 -6.01
CA ARG A 38 -4.69 3.93 -7.46
C ARG A 38 -3.84 2.96 -8.25
N LEU A 39 -4.25 2.75 -9.50
CA LEU A 39 -3.37 2.24 -10.53
C LEU A 39 -2.64 3.41 -11.20
N ILE A 40 -1.34 3.28 -11.41
CA ILE A 40 -0.48 4.29 -12.03
C ILE A 40 0.18 3.63 -13.24
N LEU A 41 -0.19 4.06 -14.44
CA LEU A 41 0.51 3.71 -15.67
C LEU A 41 1.71 4.65 -15.81
N LEU A 42 2.91 4.09 -15.81
CA LEU A 42 4.15 4.84 -16.04
C LEU A 42 4.39 5.03 -17.54
N CYS A 43 5.15 6.07 -17.89
CA CYS A 43 5.62 6.29 -19.26
C CYS A 43 6.52 5.14 -19.78
N SER A 44 7.08 4.31 -18.89
CA SER A 44 7.80 3.08 -19.25
C SER A 44 6.89 1.96 -19.77
N GLY A 45 5.57 2.07 -19.55
CA GLY A 45 4.58 1.03 -19.82
C GLY A 45 4.28 0.11 -18.63
N ASP A 46 5.02 0.22 -17.53
CA ASP A 46 4.70 -0.54 -16.31
C ASP A 46 3.44 0.04 -15.62
N VAL A 47 2.63 -0.85 -15.06
CA VAL A 47 1.45 -0.50 -14.26
C VAL A 47 1.75 -0.79 -12.80
N LEU A 48 1.73 0.26 -11.98
CA LEU A 48 1.88 0.16 -10.53
C LEU A 48 0.53 0.27 -9.85
N MET A 49 0.41 -0.36 -8.69
CA MET A 49 -0.65 -0.13 -7.73
C MET A 49 -0.04 0.40 -6.44
N ALA A 50 -0.54 1.53 -5.95
CA ALA A 50 -0.01 2.15 -4.74
C ALA A 50 -1.07 3.00 -4.04
N ARG A 51 -0.87 3.31 -2.75
CA ARG A 51 -1.55 4.46 -2.14
C ARG A 51 -0.81 5.72 -2.57
N LEU A 52 -1.49 6.53 -3.36
CA LEU A 52 -0.98 7.74 -3.99
C LEU A 52 -1.34 8.97 -3.17
N ARG A 53 -0.33 9.80 -2.89
CA ARG A 53 -0.48 11.15 -2.33
C ARG A 53 0.07 12.18 -3.29
N HIS A 54 -0.52 13.36 -3.27
CA HIS A 54 0.09 14.52 -3.90
C HIS A 54 1.21 15.04 -2.99
N THR A 55 2.35 15.35 -3.59
CA THR A 55 3.48 15.94 -2.88
C THR A 55 4.24 16.87 -3.82
N THR A 56 5.39 17.36 -3.37
CA THR A 56 6.35 18.10 -4.19
C THR A 56 7.69 17.37 -4.21
N ASP A 57 8.42 17.49 -5.30
CA ASP A 57 9.81 17.02 -5.34
C ASP A 57 10.76 17.99 -4.60
N ARG A 58 12.08 17.75 -4.71
CA ARG A 58 13.08 18.59 -4.02
C ARG A 58 13.12 20.02 -4.56
N ASP A 59 12.75 20.22 -5.81
CA ASP A 59 12.82 21.50 -6.51
C ASP A 59 11.49 22.29 -6.32
N GLY A 60 10.49 21.65 -5.71
CA GLY A 60 9.19 22.23 -5.36
C GLY A 60 8.09 21.93 -6.39
N ASP A 61 8.41 21.18 -7.44
CA ASP A 61 7.46 20.83 -8.50
C ASP A 61 6.51 19.73 -8.04
N HIS A 62 5.31 19.70 -8.64
CA HIS A 62 4.30 18.70 -8.31
C HIS A 62 4.79 17.27 -8.60
N ALA A 63 4.66 16.41 -7.60
CA ALA A 63 5.04 15.01 -7.66
C ALA A 63 3.99 14.12 -6.97
N TYR A 64 4.20 12.81 -7.06
CA TYR A 64 3.39 11.81 -6.39
C TYR A 64 4.23 11.05 -5.39
N GLN A 65 3.74 10.89 -4.16
CA GLN A 65 4.31 9.92 -3.24
C GLN A 65 3.52 8.63 -3.34
N LEU A 66 4.18 7.53 -3.68
CA LEU A 66 3.60 6.20 -3.73
C LEU A 66 4.02 5.45 -2.47
N LEU A 67 3.02 4.98 -1.71
CA LEU A 67 3.24 4.15 -0.54
C LEU A 67 2.99 2.68 -0.86
N ARG A 68 3.96 1.83 -0.51
CA ARG A 68 3.99 0.37 -0.76
C ARG A 68 3.67 -0.01 -2.21
N PRO A 69 4.33 0.59 -3.21
CA PRO A 69 4.02 0.34 -4.61
C PRO A 69 4.27 -1.11 -5.00
N ARG A 70 3.29 -1.69 -5.69
CA ARG A 70 3.34 -3.02 -6.29
C ARG A 70 3.24 -2.91 -7.80
N LEU A 71 4.06 -3.65 -8.50
CA LEU A 71 3.98 -3.84 -9.93
C LEU A 71 2.86 -4.84 -10.23
N VAL A 72 1.94 -4.47 -11.12
CA VAL A 72 0.85 -5.33 -11.58
C VAL A 72 1.31 -6.04 -12.85
N ARG A 73 1.41 -7.37 -12.80
CA ARG A 73 1.78 -8.21 -13.96
C ARG A 73 0.60 -9.08 -14.34
N SER A 74 0.46 -9.39 -15.64
CA SER A 74 -0.45 -10.46 -16.08
C SER A 74 0.08 -11.80 -15.58
N ALA A 75 -0.77 -12.60 -14.95
CA ALA A 75 -0.42 -13.97 -14.64
C ALA A 75 -0.31 -14.77 -15.96
N PRO A 76 0.75 -15.59 -16.14
CA PRO A 76 0.99 -16.30 -17.40
C PRO A 76 0.04 -17.47 -17.68
N GLU A 77 -0.64 -18.00 -16.66
CA GLU A 77 -1.56 -19.12 -16.78
C GLU A 77 -2.88 -18.81 -16.07
N PRO A 78 -4.04 -19.06 -16.70
CA PRO A 78 -5.31 -19.04 -15.98
C PRO A 78 -5.32 -20.23 -15.00
N SER A 79 -5.03 -19.94 -13.74
CA SER A 79 -5.28 -20.82 -12.60
C SER A 79 -6.66 -21.49 -12.71
N GLN A 80 -6.69 -22.82 -12.61
CA GLN A 80 -7.89 -23.65 -12.79
C GLN A 80 -9.03 -23.32 -11.81
N ASP A 81 -8.76 -22.56 -10.76
CA ASP A 81 -9.70 -22.17 -9.69
C ASP A 81 -10.37 -20.80 -9.90
N GLY A 82 -10.29 -20.20 -11.10
CA GLY A 82 -10.88 -18.87 -11.35
C GLY A 82 -10.15 -17.73 -10.62
N GLN A 83 -8.89 -17.97 -10.26
CA GLN A 83 -7.99 -17.02 -9.61
C GLN A 83 -7.65 -15.85 -10.55
N SER A 84 -7.28 -14.73 -9.94
CA SER A 84 -7.01 -13.45 -10.59
C SER A 84 -6.02 -13.56 -11.74
N SER A 85 -6.28 -12.88 -12.86
CA SER A 85 -5.42 -12.83 -14.05
C SER A 85 -4.15 -12.00 -13.87
N TRP A 86 -3.77 -11.68 -12.64
CA TRP A 86 -2.71 -10.75 -12.30
C TRP A 86 -1.97 -11.14 -11.02
N GLU A 87 -0.74 -10.67 -10.95
CA GLU A 87 0.15 -10.79 -9.80
C GLU A 87 0.62 -9.40 -9.35
N LEU A 88 0.79 -9.26 -8.03
CA LEU A 88 1.36 -8.08 -7.41
C LEU A 88 2.77 -8.40 -6.93
N GLN A 89 3.76 -7.62 -7.39
CA GLN A 89 5.16 -7.81 -7.01
C GLN A 89 5.72 -6.52 -6.42
N PRO A 90 6.60 -6.57 -5.40
CA PRO A 90 7.25 -5.35 -4.90
C PRO A 90 8.00 -4.63 -6.03
N TYR A 91 7.67 -3.37 -6.30
CA TYR A 91 8.18 -2.66 -7.48
C TYR A 91 9.71 -2.49 -7.49
N LEU A 92 10.29 -2.25 -6.31
CA LEU A 92 11.73 -1.99 -6.15
C LEU A 92 12.52 -3.21 -5.65
N LEU A 93 11.96 -4.42 -5.83
CA LEU A 93 12.61 -5.65 -5.38
C LEU A 93 14.00 -5.79 -6.00
N GLY A 94 15.01 -6.00 -5.16
CA GLY A 94 16.40 -6.16 -5.58
C GLY A 94 17.15 -4.85 -5.86
N LEU A 95 16.46 -3.70 -5.84
CA LEU A 95 17.09 -2.38 -6.05
C LEU A 95 17.28 -1.61 -4.75
N THR A 96 16.28 -1.64 -3.86
CA THR A 96 16.33 -0.91 -2.58
C THR A 96 15.41 -1.56 -1.55
N SER A 97 15.69 -1.31 -0.27
CA SER A 97 14.79 -1.66 0.86
C SER A 97 13.70 -0.62 1.11
N GLN A 98 13.67 0.47 0.34
CA GLN A 98 12.62 1.48 0.46
C GLN A 98 11.27 0.93 0.01
N HIS A 99 10.25 1.15 0.83
CA HIS A 99 8.87 0.74 0.56
C HIS A 99 7.98 1.89 0.05
N ASN A 100 8.52 3.11 0.01
CA ASN A 100 7.82 4.30 -0.46
C ASN A 100 8.74 5.04 -1.45
N LEU A 101 8.16 5.67 -2.46
CA LEU A 101 8.92 6.43 -3.45
C LEU A 101 8.20 7.71 -3.84
N VAL A 102 8.98 8.72 -4.23
CA VAL A 102 8.46 9.93 -4.88
C VAL A 102 8.67 9.77 -6.38
N LEU A 103 7.61 10.00 -7.14
CA LEU A 103 7.58 9.86 -8.58
C LEU A 103 7.27 11.23 -9.20
N PHE A 104 8.15 11.68 -10.08
CA PHE A 104 7.96 12.92 -10.82
C PHE A 104 6.72 12.83 -11.71
N LYS A 105 5.94 13.92 -11.80
CA LYS A 105 4.72 13.94 -12.63
C LYS A 105 4.98 13.54 -14.09
N GLY A 106 6.14 13.90 -14.65
CA GLY A 106 6.51 13.54 -16.02
C GLY A 106 6.74 12.05 -16.28
N ALA A 107 6.90 11.23 -15.23
CA ALA A 107 7.03 9.78 -15.35
C ALA A 107 5.67 9.04 -15.33
N VAL A 108 4.57 9.75 -15.01
CA VAL A 108 3.21 9.19 -15.00
C VAL A 108 2.53 9.46 -16.34
N ALA A 109 2.09 8.39 -17.00
CA ALA A 109 1.25 8.48 -18.18
C ALA A 109 -0.24 8.61 -17.81
N SER A 110 -0.71 7.85 -16.80
CA SER A 110 -2.10 7.92 -16.34
C SER A 110 -2.28 7.44 -14.90
N VAL A 111 -3.33 7.92 -14.24
CA VAL A 111 -3.79 7.48 -12.92
C VAL A 111 -5.22 6.97 -13.07
N LEU A 112 -5.46 5.74 -12.64
CA LEU A 112 -6.71 5.00 -12.86
C LEU A 112 -7.25 4.45 -11.53
N GLU A 113 -8.56 4.18 -11.50
CA GLU A 113 -9.18 3.45 -10.39
C GLU A 113 -8.96 1.93 -10.56
N PRO A 114 -8.52 1.22 -9.51
CA PRO A 114 -8.47 -0.24 -9.53
C PRO A 114 -9.86 -0.86 -9.44
N ASP A 115 -10.03 -2.07 -9.97
CA ASP A 115 -11.21 -2.87 -9.68
C ASP A 115 -11.20 -3.39 -8.22
N ALA A 116 -12.39 -3.76 -7.72
CA ALA A 116 -12.57 -4.15 -6.33
C ALA A 116 -11.74 -5.37 -5.89
N ARG A 117 -11.52 -6.35 -6.78
CA ARG A 117 -10.75 -7.56 -6.44
C ARG A 117 -9.28 -7.24 -6.32
N LEU A 118 -8.76 -6.46 -7.25
CA LEU A 118 -7.38 -6.00 -7.25
C LEU A 118 -7.10 -5.08 -6.05
N LEU A 119 -8.03 -4.18 -5.75
CA LEU A 119 -7.99 -3.33 -4.56
C LEU A 119 -7.90 -4.13 -3.26
N GLN A 120 -8.77 -5.12 -3.10
CA GLN A 120 -8.80 -5.97 -1.91
C GLN A 120 -7.50 -6.77 -1.74
N ALA A 121 -7.00 -7.39 -2.82
CA ALA A 121 -5.76 -8.15 -2.74
C ALA A 121 -4.55 -7.27 -2.41
N TYR A 122 -4.46 -6.10 -3.05
CA TYR A 122 -3.41 -5.13 -2.75
C TYR A 122 -3.45 -4.68 -1.29
N ALA A 123 -4.64 -4.37 -0.76
CA ALA A 123 -4.82 -3.96 0.63
C ALA A 123 -4.38 -5.05 1.61
N LEU A 124 -4.72 -6.32 1.33
CA LEU A 124 -4.31 -7.47 2.12
C LEU A 124 -2.79 -7.68 2.07
N GLU A 125 -2.20 -7.71 0.87
CA GLU A 125 -0.77 -7.97 0.68
C GLU A 125 0.09 -6.84 1.28
N THR A 126 -0.35 -5.60 1.13
CA THR A 126 0.40 -4.44 1.60
C THR A 126 -0.04 -3.95 2.98
N ARG A 127 -0.92 -4.67 3.68
CA ARG A 127 -1.43 -4.31 5.02
C ARG A 127 -1.89 -2.85 5.09
N GLN A 128 -2.76 -2.48 4.17
CA GLN A 128 -3.41 -1.19 4.16
C GLN A 128 -4.89 -1.39 4.39
N GLU A 129 -5.50 -0.51 5.16
CA GLU A 129 -6.95 -0.49 5.23
C GLU A 129 -7.52 -0.13 3.85
N CYS A 130 -8.36 -1.01 3.33
CA CYS A 130 -9.08 -0.81 2.09
C CYS A 130 -10.27 0.12 2.38
N PRO A 131 -10.51 1.18 1.58
CA PRO A 131 -11.79 1.87 1.63
C PRO A 131 -12.86 0.81 1.37
N LEU A 132 -13.79 0.64 2.30
CA LEU A 132 -14.94 -0.21 2.05
C LEU A 132 -15.70 0.43 0.88
N GLU A 133 -16.09 -0.35 -0.12
CA GLU A 133 -17.05 0.15 -1.09
C GLU A 133 -18.27 0.61 -0.30
N GLU A 134 -18.69 1.85 -0.51
CA GLU A 134 -19.91 2.37 0.10
C GLU A 134 -21.03 1.38 -0.17
N THR A 135 -21.68 0.97 0.92
CA THR A 135 -22.84 0.11 0.81
C THR A 135 -23.83 0.75 -0.16
N PRO A 136 -24.65 -0.02 -0.88
CA PRO A 136 -25.65 0.55 -1.79
C PRO A 136 -26.51 1.64 -1.12
N VAL A 137 -26.74 1.52 0.19
CA VAL A 137 -27.43 2.51 1.02
C VAL A 137 -26.61 3.79 1.19
N GLU A 138 -25.31 3.71 1.46
CA GLU A 138 -24.44 4.87 1.59
C GLU A 138 -24.27 5.60 0.25
N ARG A 139 -24.13 4.84 -0.85
CA ARG A 139 -24.13 5.43 -2.20
C ARG A 139 -25.43 6.16 -2.50
N LEU A 140 -26.58 5.58 -2.13
CA LEU A 140 -27.87 6.23 -2.28
C LEU A 140 -27.97 7.49 -1.42
N LYS A 141 -27.49 7.44 -0.18
CA LYS A 141 -27.47 8.61 0.72
C LYS A 141 -26.60 9.73 0.14
N ARG A 142 -25.39 9.43 -0.35
CA ARG A 142 -24.53 10.42 -0.99
C ARG A 142 -25.17 10.99 -2.25
N ALA A 143 -25.68 10.15 -3.15
CA ALA A 143 -26.33 10.60 -4.38
C ALA A 143 -27.54 11.50 -4.10
N PHE A 144 -28.32 11.18 -3.06
CA PHE A 144 -29.44 12.01 -2.65
C PHE A 144 -28.98 13.34 -2.05
N GLN A 145 -27.92 13.32 -1.24
CA GLN A 145 -27.34 14.52 -0.64
C GLN A 145 -26.74 15.46 -1.69
N GLU A 146 -25.94 14.95 -2.63
CA GLU A 146 -25.41 15.72 -3.77
C GLU A 146 -26.53 16.32 -4.63
N PHE A 147 -27.61 15.55 -4.85
CA PHE A 147 -28.78 16.06 -5.55
C PHE A 147 -29.44 17.22 -4.80
N THR A 148 -29.65 17.12 -3.49
CA THR A 148 -30.25 18.21 -2.70
C THR A 148 -29.34 19.44 -2.64
N GLU A 149 -28.02 19.25 -2.49
CA GLU A 149 -27.05 20.33 -2.46
C GLU A 149 -26.97 21.07 -3.82
N SER A 150 -27.16 20.36 -4.94
CA SER A 150 -27.25 20.98 -6.27
C SER A 150 -28.46 21.91 -6.44
N PHE A 151 -29.57 21.64 -5.75
CA PHE A 151 -30.75 22.52 -5.79
C PHE A 151 -30.61 23.77 -4.91
N GLU A 152 -29.87 23.66 -3.81
CA GLU A 152 -29.65 24.78 -2.89
C GLU A 152 -28.59 25.77 -3.39
N SER A 153 -27.71 25.34 -4.30
CA SER A 153 -26.66 26.19 -4.89
C SER A 153 -27.07 26.95 -6.16
N ASP A 154 -28.26 26.66 -6.71
CA ASP A 154 -28.86 27.34 -7.87
C ASP A 154 -29.87 28.46 -7.49
N GLN A 155 -29.93 28.87 -6.21
CA GLN A 155 -30.67 30.04 -5.71
C GLN A 155 -29.74 31.16 -5.25
#